data_AF-A0A3C0JK34-F1
#
_entry.id   AF-A0A3C0JK34-F1
#
_cell.length_a   1.000
_cell.length_b   1.000
_cell.length_c   1.000
_cell.angle_alpha   90.00
_cell.angle_beta   90.00
_cell.angle_gamma   90.00
#
_symmetry.space_group_name_H-M   'P 1'
#
loop_
_entity.id
_entity.type
_entity.pdbx_description
1 polymer ?
#
loop_
_entity_poly.entity_id
_entity_poly.type
_entity_poly.pdbx_seq_one_letter_code
_entity_poly.pdbx_strand_id
1 'polypeptide(L)'
;GVFRASGALEIALDFFKSLLTHYSIDNRFVDALPTAFMKPLSGSGARAMMIETMQTHGADSFAGRLASIVQGSTETTFYVLAVYFGAVGIKKARHAVACGLFADFIGIFIAILVGYLFFA
;
A
#
# COMPACT_ATOMS: atom_id res chain seq x y z
N GLY A 1 -0.78 13.85 5.19
CA GLY A 1 -0.22 15.12 5.74
C GLY A 1 0.31 16.00 4.63
N VAL A 2 1.63 16.06 4.43
CA VAL A 2 2.26 16.93 3.40
C VAL A 2 1.95 16.50 1.97
N PHE A 3 1.98 15.21 1.65
CA PHE A 3 1.73 14.70 0.28
C PHE A 3 0.31 14.95 -0.26
N ARG A 4 -0.67 15.09 0.63
CA ARG A 4 -2.04 15.49 0.28
C ARG A 4 -2.23 17.01 0.36
N ALA A 5 -1.68 17.65 1.40
CA ALA A 5 -1.71 19.11 1.49
C ALA A 5 -1.00 19.79 0.30
N SER A 6 -0.07 19.10 -0.35
CA SER A 6 0.60 19.55 -1.58
C SER A 6 -0.18 19.25 -2.87
N GLY A 7 -1.28 18.48 -2.82
CA GLY A 7 -2.02 17.99 -3.99
C GLY A 7 -1.25 17.01 -4.88
N ALA A 8 0.01 16.70 -4.56
CA ALA A 8 0.86 15.85 -5.39
C ALA A 8 0.35 14.42 -5.45
N LEU A 9 -0.22 13.91 -4.35
CA LEU A 9 -0.82 12.59 -4.31
C LEU A 9 -2.07 12.50 -5.18
N GLU A 10 -2.99 13.47 -5.09
CA GLU A 10 -4.17 13.51 -5.96
C GLU A 10 -3.78 13.57 -7.44
N ILE A 11 -2.82 14.44 -7.82
CA ILE A 11 -2.36 14.54 -9.22
C ILE A 11 -1.78 13.21 -9.73
N ALA A 12 -0.99 12.52 -8.90
CA ALA A 12 -0.42 11.23 -9.28
C ALA A 12 -1.52 10.16 -9.46
N LEU A 13 -2.47 10.08 -8.52
CA LEU A 13 -3.57 9.12 -8.59
C LEU A 13 -4.49 9.39 -9.79
N ASP A 14 -4.80 10.65 -10.06
CA ASP A 14 -5.63 11.06 -11.21
C ASP A 14 -4.94 10.75 -12.54
N PHE A 15 -3.63 10.95 -12.62
CA PHE A 15 -2.84 10.53 -13.78
C PHE A 15 -2.93 9.01 -14.02
N PHE A 16 -2.74 8.20 -12.97
CA PHE A 16 -2.86 6.74 -13.08
C PHE A 16 -4.28 6.30 -13.45
N LYS A 17 -5.32 6.90 -12.85
CA LYS A 17 -6.72 6.62 -13.19
C LYS A 17 -7.03 6.97 -14.63
N SER A 18 -6.60 8.13 -15.12
CA SER A 18 -6.79 8.55 -16.49
C SER A 18 -6.14 7.59 -17.48
N LEU A 19 -4.90 7.16 -17.19
CA LEU A 19 -4.19 6.18 -18.00
C LEU A 19 -4.91 4.83 -18.04
N LEU A 20 -5.37 4.30 -16.90
CA LEU A 20 -6.08 3.02 -16.83
C LEU A 20 -7.45 3.09 -17.52
N THR A 21 -8.16 4.21 -17.37
CA THR A 21 -9.44 4.44 -18.04
C THR A 21 -9.29 4.48 -19.55
N HIS A 22 -8.18 5.04 -20.06
CA HIS A 22 -7.88 5.03 -21.49
C HIS A 22 -7.80 3.59 -22.06
N TYR A 23 -7.29 2.64 -21.27
CA TYR A 23 -7.24 1.22 -21.63
C TYR A 23 -8.49 0.42 -21.19
N SER A 24 -9.54 1.08 -20.69
CA SER A 24 -10.76 0.45 -20.16
C SER A 24 -10.50 -0.57 -19.05
N ILE A 25 -9.46 -0.35 -18.24
CA ILE A 25 -9.11 -1.19 -17.09
C ILE A 25 -9.79 -0.62 -15.84
N ASP A 26 -10.37 -1.49 -15.02
CA ASP A 26 -10.93 -1.10 -13.71
C ASP A 26 -9.84 -0.46 -12.84
N ASN A 27 -10.12 0.76 -12.37
CA ASN A 27 -9.17 1.59 -11.63
C ASN A 27 -9.55 1.79 -10.15
N ARG A 28 -10.55 1.07 -9.63
CA ARG A 28 -11.02 1.19 -8.23
C ARG A 28 -9.92 0.91 -7.21
N PHE A 29 -8.93 0.08 -7.56
CA PHE A 29 -7.80 -0.24 -6.69
C PHE A 29 -6.81 0.92 -6.52
N VAL A 30 -6.80 1.90 -7.43
CA VAL A 30 -5.80 2.99 -7.45
C VAL A 30 -5.86 3.81 -6.17
N ASP A 31 -7.06 4.03 -5.63
CA ASP A 31 -7.27 4.80 -4.39
C ASP A 31 -6.73 4.12 -3.13
N ALA A 32 -6.43 2.81 -3.20
CA ALA A 32 -5.80 2.07 -2.11
C ALA A 32 -4.26 1.99 -2.25
N LEU A 33 -3.69 2.35 -3.40
CA LEU A 33 -2.25 2.29 -3.66
C LEU A 33 -1.39 3.11 -2.68
N PRO A 34 -1.81 4.30 -2.20
CA PRO A 34 -1.02 5.03 -1.21
C PRO A 34 -0.77 4.22 0.07
N THR A 35 -1.77 3.46 0.52
CA THR A 35 -1.64 2.55 1.68
C THR A 35 -0.66 1.42 1.36
N ALA A 36 -0.79 0.81 0.18
CA ALA A 36 0.07 -0.27 -0.31
C ALA A 36 1.55 0.15 -0.40
N PHE A 37 1.86 1.29 -0.98
CA PHE A 37 3.24 1.77 -1.11
C PHE A 37 3.85 2.22 0.21
N MET A 38 3.03 2.69 1.16
CA MET A 38 3.52 3.08 2.46
C MET A 38 3.80 1.88 3.37
N LYS A 39 3.15 0.74 3.12
CA LYS A 39 3.22 -0.45 3.98
C LYS A 39 4.64 -1.02 4.15
N PRO A 40 5.49 -1.17 3.12
CA PRO A 40 6.88 -1.62 3.32
C PRO A 40 7.74 -0.66 4.17
N LEU A 41 7.44 0.64 4.07
CA LEU A 41 8.23 1.73 4.64
C LEU A 41 7.86 2.03 6.09
N SER A 42 6.57 2.08 6.41
CA SER A 42 6.06 2.51 7.71
C SER A 42 4.66 2.00 8.00
N GLY A 43 4.49 1.28 9.11
CA GLY A 43 3.19 0.72 9.49
C GLY A 43 2.20 1.78 9.96
N SER A 44 2.69 2.79 10.67
CA SER A 44 1.90 3.95 11.12
C SER A 44 1.56 4.87 9.95
N GLY A 45 2.48 5.07 9.01
CA GLY A 45 2.24 5.81 7.78
C GLY A 45 1.17 5.14 6.91
N ALA A 46 1.26 3.82 6.72
CA ALA A 46 0.27 3.06 5.98
C ALA A 46 -1.11 3.11 6.64
N ARG A 47 -1.17 3.03 7.97
CA ARG A 47 -2.43 3.20 8.70
C ARG A 47 -3.03 4.59 8.52
N ALA A 48 -2.21 5.64 8.50
CA ALA A 48 -2.70 7.00 8.24
C ALA A 48 -3.31 7.09 6.83
N MET A 49 -2.64 6.53 5.82
CA MET A 49 -3.17 6.47 4.45
C MET A 49 -4.46 5.63 4.37
N MET A 50 -4.57 4.52 5.11
CA MET A 50 -5.78 3.71 5.14
C MET A 50 -6.98 4.50 5.69
N ILE A 51 -6.79 5.18 6.82
CA ILE A 51 -7.82 6.04 7.42
C ILE A 51 -8.22 7.14 6.45
N GLU A 52 -7.24 7.71 5.74
CA GLU A 52 -7.44 8.75 4.75
C GLU A 52 -8.28 8.27 3.55
N THR A 53 -7.98 7.08 3.02
CA THR A 53 -8.78 6.42 1.98
C THR A 53 -10.21 6.19 2.47
N MET A 54 -10.40 5.72 3.70
CA MET A 54 -11.73 5.51 4.29
C MET A 54 -12.51 6.82 4.48
N GLN A 55 -11.84 7.91 4.87
CA GLN A 55 -12.47 9.22 5.00
C GLN A 55 -12.88 9.81 3.64
N THR A 56 -12.11 9.52 2.59
CA THR A 56 -12.32 10.09 1.26
C THR A 56 -13.36 9.30 0.44
N HIS A 57 -13.33 7.96 0.52
CA HIS A 57 -14.19 7.09 -0.30
C HIS A 57 -15.27 6.35 0.49
N GLY A 58 -15.22 6.39 1.82
CA GLY A 58 -16.06 5.58 2.72
C GLY A 58 -15.38 4.28 3.13
N ALA A 59 -15.62 3.84 4.36
CA ALA A 59 -15.01 2.61 4.91
C ALA A 59 -15.46 1.34 4.17
N ASP A 60 -16.71 1.31 3.70
CA ASP A 60 -17.29 0.21 2.93
C ASP A 60 -16.96 0.23 1.44
N SER A 61 -16.23 1.25 0.97
CA SER A 61 -15.81 1.31 -0.43
C SER A 61 -14.82 0.20 -0.76
N PHE A 62 -14.73 -0.13 -2.05
CA PHE A 62 -13.72 -1.07 -2.55
C PHE A 62 -12.31 -0.66 -2.11
N ALA A 63 -11.96 0.62 -2.25
CA ALA A 63 -10.67 1.16 -1.84
C ALA A 63 -10.45 1.06 -0.32
N GLY A 64 -11.47 1.35 0.50
CA GLY A 64 -11.40 1.23 1.96
C GLY A 64 -11.20 -0.21 2.44
N ARG A 65 -11.89 -1.17 1.81
CA ARG A 65 -11.71 -2.61 2.08
C ARG A 65 -10.35 -3.11 1.61
N LEU A 66 -9.91 -2.74 0.41
CA LEU A 66 -8.59 -3.09 -0.11
C LEU A 66 -7.46 -2.53 0.76
N ALA A 67 -7.56 -1.26 1.18
CA ALA A 67 -6.60 -0.67 2.10
C ALA A 67 -6.54 -1.42 3.44
N SER A 68 -7.67 -1.95 3.91
CA SER A 68 -7.74 -2.79 5.11
C SER A 68 -7.05 -4.14 4.93
N ILE A 69 -7.22 -4.79 3.76
CA ILE A 69 -6.52 -6.04 3.42
C ILE A 69 -5.01 -5.81 3.47
N VAL A 70 -4.52 -4.78 2.79
CA VAL A 70 -3.10 -4.41 2.77
C VAL A 70 -2.58 -4.13 4.18
N GLN A 71 -3.31 -3.34 4.97
CA GLN A 71 -2.88 -2.96 6.30
C GLN A 71 -2.79 -4.16 7.25
N GLY A 72 -3.67 -5.16 7.12
CA GLY A 72 -3.72 -6.35 7.96
C GLY A 72 -2.84 -7.53 7.52
N SER A 73 -2.32 -7.55 6.29
CA SER A 73 -1.70 -8.76 5.71
C SER A 73 -0.21 -8.97 6.03
N THR A 74 0.56 -7.92 6.31
CA THR A 74 2.02 -8.02 6.47
C THR A 74 2.56 -7.07 7.55
N GLU A 75 3.79 -7.32 7.98
CA GLU A 75 4.60 -6.36 8.74
C GLU A 75 5.41 -5.47 7.80
N THR A 76 6.01 -4.40 8.33
CA THR A 76 6.74 -3.46 7.46
C THR A 76 8.19 -3.88 7.26
N THR A 77 8.62 -4.08 6.01
CA THR A 77 9.94 -4.63 5.66
C THR A 77 11.09 -3.86 6.33
N PHE A 78 11.08 -2.52 6.28
CA PHE A 78 12.14 -1.73 6.90
C PHE A 78 12.13 -1.78 8.42
N TYR A 79 10.96 -1.94 9.05
CA TYR A 79 10.89 -2.15 10.50
C TYR A 79 11.48 -3.50 10.90
N VAL A 80 11.17 -4.57 10.17
CA VAL A 80 11.76 -5.89 10.41
C VAL A 80 13.29 -5.83 10.26
N LEU A 81 13.78 -5.16 9.22
CA LEU A 81 15.21 -4.98 8.99
C LEU A 81 15.90 -4.12 10.06
N ALA A 82 15.25 -3.09 10.58
CA ALA A 82 15.85 -2.22 11.59
C ALA A 82 15.78 -2.83 13.00
N VAL A 83 14.60 -3.32 13.39
CA VAL A 83 14.31 -3.74 14.76
C VAL A 83 14.62 -5.21 14.97
N TYR A 84 14.14 -6.10 14.09
CA TYR A 84 14.29 -7.54 14.34
C TYR A 84 15.71 -7.99 14.06
N PHE A 85 16.28 -7.57 12.92
CA PHE A 85 17.68 -7.88 12.60
C PHE A 85 18.64 -7.14 13.53
N GLY A 86 18.29 -5.92 13.95
CA GLY A 86 19.06 -5.17 14.95
C GLY A 86 19.12 -5.88 16.30
N ALA A 87 18.00 -6.43 16.78
CA ALA A 87 17.91 -7.12 18.07
C ALA A 87 18.77 -8.39 18.15
N VAL A 88 18.95 -9.11 17.03
CA VAL A 88 19.79 -10.32 16.96
C VAL A 88 21.18 -10.08 16.34
N GLY A 89 21.54 -8.82 16.06
CA GLY A 89 22.87 -8.44 15.58
C GLY A 89 23.20 -8.85 14.14
N ILE A 90 22.19 -9.02 13.27
CA ILE A 90 22.42 -9.36 11.85
C ILE A 90 22.97 -8.14 11.11
N LYS A 91 24.19 -8.26 10.59
CA LYS A 91 24.88 -7.17 9.85
C LYS A 91 24.72 -7.25 8.32
N LYS A 92 24.34 -8.41 7.78
CA LYS A 92 24.25 -8.65 6.32
C LYS A 92 22.79 -8.70 5.87
N ALA A 93 22.21 -7.52 5.62
CA ALA A 93 20.78 -7.41 5.27
C ALA A 93 20.47 -7.25 3.77
N ARG A 94 21.48 -7.03 2.89
CA ARG A 94 21.25 -6.61 1.50
C ARG A 94 20.26 -7.50 0.71
N HIS A 95 20.36 -8.81 0.85
CA HIS A 95 19.48 -9.74 0.13
C HIS A 95 18.10 -9.83 0.77
N ALA A 96 18.02 -9.63 2.09
CA ALA A 96 16.76 -9.58 2.82
C ALA A 96 15.93 -8.36 2.43
N VAL A 97 16.58 -7.21 2.17
CA VAL A 97 15.91 -6.00 1.64
C VAL A 97 15.26 -6.30 0.30
N ALA A 98 16.02 -6.85 -0.66
CA ALA A 98 15.50 -7.16 -1.99
C ALA A 98 14.38 -8.22 -1.92
N CYS A 99 14.56 -9.28 -1.13
CA CYS A 99 13.56 -10.32 -0.93
C CYS A 99 12.28 -9.78 -0.26
N GLY A 100 12.42 -8.93 0.76
CA GLY A 100 11.29 -8.34 1.48
C GLY A 100 10.47 -7.41 0.60
N LEU A 101 11.12 -6.50 -0.14
CA LEU A 101 10.44 -5.61 -1.07
C LEU A 101 9.76 -6.36 -2.23
N PHE A 102 10.36 -7.45 -2.70
CA PHE A 102 9.74 -8.30 -3.71
C PHE A 102 8.52 -9.06 -3.15
N ALA A 103 8.61 -9.57 -1.92
CA ALA A 103 7.48 -10.19 -1.23
C ALA A 103 6.35 -9.18 -0.98
N ASP A 104 6.67 -7.95 -0.59
CA ASP A 104 5.69 -6.87 -0.44
C ASP A 104 5.00 -6.55 -1.78
N PHE A 105 5.77 -6.48 -2.88
CA PHE A 105 5.20 -6.26 -4.21
C PHE A 105 4.20 -7.37 -4.60
N ILE A 106 4.55 -8.63 -4.39
CA ILE A 106 3.63 -9.76 -4.60
C ILE A 106 2.42 -9.65 -3.67
N GLY A 107 2.63 -9.27 -2.41
CA GLY A 107 1.57 -9.09 -1.42
C GLY A 107 0.55 -8.03 -1.85
N ILE A 108 1.02 -6.91 -2.41
CA ILE A 108 0.15 -5.86 -2.97
C ILE A 108 -0.67 -6.41 -4.14
N PHE A 109 -0.05 -7.14 -5.06
CA PHE A 109 -0.74 -7.74 -6.20
C PHE A 109 -1.82 -8.74 -5.77
N ILE A 110 -1.50 -9.61 -4.81
CA ILE A 110 -2.45 -10.58 -4.25
C ILE A 110 -3.57 -9.86 -3.49
N ALA A 111 -3.26 -8.81 -2.73
CA ALA A 111 -4.28 -8.03 -2.03
C ALA A 111 -5.29 -7.41 -3.00
N ILE A 112 -4.83 -6.87 -4.14
CA ILE A 112 -5.71 -6.35 -5.20
C ILE A 112 -6.59 -7.47 -5.76
N LEU A 113 -6.00 -8.62 -6.10
CA LEU A 113 -6.73 -9.77 -6.64
C LEU A 113 -7.80 -10.26 -5.65
N VAL A 114 -7.45 -10.44 -4.38
CA VAL A 114 -8.39 -10.83 -3.31
C VAL A 114 -9.46 -9.76 -3.11
N GLY A 115 -9.10 -8.48 -3.20
CA GLY A 115 -10.04 -7.37 -3.18
C GLY A 115 -11.11 -7.52 -4.26
N TYR A 116 -10.72 -7.76 -5.51
CA TYR A 116 -11.66 -8.02 -6.60
C TYR A 116 -12.41 -9.35 -6.45
N LEU A 117 -11.77 -10.39 -5.90
CA LEU A 117 -12.44 -11.69 -5.72
C LEU A 117 -13.62 -11.61 -4.75
N PHE A 118 -13.51 -10.83 -3.68
CA PHE A 118 -14.52 -10.77 -2.61
C PHE A 118 -15.40 -9.52 -2.64
N PHE A 119 -14.93 -8.42 -3.24
CA PHE A 119 -15.57 -7.11 -3.11
C PHE A 119 -15.79 -6.38 -4.46
N ALA A 120 -15.56 -7.05 -5.60
CA ALA A 120 -15.82 -6.47 -6.92
C ALA A 120 -17.31 -6.30 -7.24
#